data_AF-A0A537XM94-F1
#
_entry.id   AF-A0A537XM94-F1
#
_cell.length_a   1.000
_cell.length_b   1.000
_cell.length_c   1.000
_cell.angle_alpha   90.00
_cell.angle_beta   90.00
_cell.angle_gamma   90.00
#
_symmetry.space_group_name_H-M   'P 1'
#
loop_
_entity.id
_entity.type
_entity.pdbx_description
1 polymer ?
#
loop_
_entity_poly.entity_id
_entity_poly.type
_entity_poly.pdbx_seq_one_letter_code
_entity_poly.pdbx_strand_id
1 'polypeptide(L)'
;MGRASEEGYGFFRVIARVVSKRHRLLVGLWILIFVGALVANQVWRSGDVVSFSQTSSLPQDTESAQAQRIIDEQFPGRMEGSSATIVLVATNVTTPYYRNLTADLHDAIVTASELSAGQTGAVTLRTGRTILLDRRIEFLRDPTNATVYGLYESFAYTLANQFNGPVHDQIGFTQAAVGIYWGLPATFVSGWASAWPFNENETAYSLTRTAINGSFTPPTSVWAEASFETFYQGWKASFGDPGLNGIPPTARADTVIGRTFPAFLDSPFGNASFNATAKQFQLGMLVVFNLSNFRDAALVEGYALSVYATVPVARIEFFQDLAHDLRATATDPELRAIADRESLRYDPLAAPFVLPVNVTRFFVSADRRIVLMNYAFEKEARYTEGGRQPIAEDVIAIRAYVARLEAAYVADALTYVTGSAPSDLDSETAFGGGAAFLVTIVLVVVLIGLYFRSFVSPAFPILTIAIAIMIANLFVYLVAIYLFSVDFTVTAVLQTVLLATGTDYSIFLVSR
;
A
#
# COMPACT_ATOMS: atom_id res chain seq x y z
N MET A 1 49.85 10.67 60.11
CA MET A 1 49.09 11.52 59.16
C MET A 1 50.08 12.49 58.50
N GLY A 2 50.58 12.36 57.29
CA GLY A 2 50.58 11.33 56.24
C GLY A 2 51.32 11.95 55.04
N ARG A 3 52.41 11.32 54.56
CA ARG A 3 53.32 11.84 53.50
C ARG A 3 52.62 12.31 52.21
N ALA A 4 51.38 11.87 51.96
CA ALA A 4 50.53 12.36 50.87
C ALA A 4 50.18 13.86 50.95
N SER A 5 50.31 14.50 52.12
CA SER A 5 49.98 15.92 52.29
C SER A 5 51.08 16.88 51.79
N GLU A 6 52.37 16.54 51.90
CA GLU A 6 53.47 17.45 51.52
C GLU A 6 53.65 17.59 50.00
N GLU A 7 53.47 16.50 49.24
CA GLU A 7 53.53 16.53 47.76
C GLU A 7 52.35 17.31 47.15
N GLY A 8 51.16 17.15 47.72
CA GLY A 8 49.98 17.96 47.36
C GLY A 8 50.22 19.45 47.59
N TYR A 9 50.78 19.82 48.75
CA TYR A 9 51.09 21.22 49.07
C TYR A 9 52.13 21.86 48.12
N GLY A 10 53.10 21.08 47.62
CA GLY A 10 54.06 21.52 46.61
C GLY A 10 53.39 21.83 45.26
N PHE A 11 52.53 20.92 44.80
CA PHE A 11 51.76 21.09 43.57
C PHE A 11 50.82 22.31 43.61
N PHE A 12 50.06 22.48 44.70
CA PHE A 12 49.17 23.63 44.87
C PHE A 12 49.94 24.96 44.97
N ARG A 13 51.14 24.98 45.55
CA ARG A 13 52.01 26.18 45.54
C ARG A 13 52.49 26.55 44.14
N VAL A 14 52.80 25.56 43.30
CA VAL A 14 53.20 25.79 41.91
C VAL A 14 52.03 26.40 41.13
N ILE A 15 50.84 25.82 41.24
CA ILE A 15 49.61 26.36 40.62
C ILE A 15 49.34 27.78 41.12
N ALA A 16 49.34 28.01 42.44
CA ALA A 16 49.10 29.32 43.02
C ALA A 16 50.11 30.38 42.55
N ARG A 17 51.38 30.01 42.39
CA ARG A 17 52.44 30.90 41.88
C ARG A 17 52.26 31.21 40.40
N VAL A 18 51.84 30.24 39.59
CA VAL A 18 51.54 30.43 38.16
C VAL A 18 50.30 31.31 37.99
N VAL A 19 49.24 31.03 38.73
CA VAL A 19 47.98 31.79 38.67
C VAL A 19 48.20 33.24 39.12
N SER A 20 48.86 33.47 40.26
CA SER A 20 49.14 34.83 40.75
C SER A 20 50.01 35.64 39.78
N LYS A 21 51.06 35.04 39.21
CA LYS A 21 52.03 35.73 38.34
C LYS A 21 51.54 35.95 36.90
N ARG A 22 50.61 35.12 36.41
CA ARG A 22 50.11 35.15 35.01
C ARG A 22 48.59 35.21 34.87
N HIS A 23 47.87 35.70 35.88
CA HIS A 23 46.40 35.78 35.88
C HIS A 23 45.81 36.42 34.61
N ARG A 24 46.41 37.51 34.08
CA ARG A 24 45.94 38.16 32.84
C ARG A 24 46.05 37.27 31.60
N LEU A 25 47.11 36.47 31.49
CA LEU A 25 47.29 35.50 30.40
C LEU A 25 46.28 34.36 30.50
N LEU A 26 45.99 33.89 31.72
CA LEU A 26 44.99 32.85 31.95
C LEU A 26 43.58 33.33 31.60
N VAL A 27 43.23 34.56 31.98
CA VAL A 27 41.95 35.18 31.58
C VAL A 27 41.87 35.33 30.05
N GLY A 28 42.94 35.80 29.40
CA GLY A 28 43.00 35.88 27.94
C GLY A 28 42.85 34.52 27.25
N LEU A 29 43.47 33.47 27.79
CA LEU A 29 43.33 32.10 27.30
C LEU A 29 41.88 31.61 27.41
N TRP A 30 41.22 31.83 28.55
CA TRP A 30 39.82 31.43 28.75
C TRP A 30 38.85 32.19 27.85
N ILE A 31 39.10 33.49 27.61
CA ILE A 31 38.33 34.27 26.64
C ILE A 31 38.51 33.68 25.24
N LEU A 32 39.73 33.31 24.86
CA LEU A 32 40.01 32.71 23.56
C LEU A 32 39.34 31.34 23.40
N ILE A 33 39.35 30.51 24.45
CA ILE A 33 38.63 29.24 24.49
C ILE A 33 37.12 29.48 24.37
N PHE A 34 36.57 30.47 25.06
CA PHE A 34 35.15 30.79 24.99
C PHE A 34 34.74 31.27 23.60
N VAL A 35 35.47 32.23 23.02
CA VAL A 35 35.22 32.72 21.66
C VAL A 35 35.38 31.58 20.64
N GLY A 36 36.40 30.75 20.80
CA GLY A 36 36.60 29.56 19.99
C GLY A 36 35.43 28.59 20.09
N ALA A 37 34.97 28.26 21.29
CA ALA A 37 33.81 27.40 21.53
C ALA A 37 32.51 28.00 20.97
N LEU A 38 32.35 29.33 21.01
CA LEU A 38 31.19 30.04 20.49
C LEU A 38 31.11 29.97 18.97
N VAL A 39 32.21 30.24 18.27
CA VAL A 39 32.30 30.08 16.82
C VAL A 39 32.14 28.60 16.45
N ALA A 40 32.82 27.71 17.17
CA ALA A 40 32.78 26.28 16.95
C ALA A 40 31.36 25.72 17.05
N ASN A 41 30.56 26.09 18.08
CA ASN A 41 29.18 25.61 18.20
C ASN A 41 28.23 26.15 17.13
N GLN A 42 28.53 27.31 16.52
CA GLN A 42 27.72 27.81 15.40
C GLN A 42 27.92 27.02 14.12
N VAL A 43 29.16 26.55 13.90
CA VAL A 43 29.58 25.78 12.72
C VAL A 43 29.36 24.28 12.91
N TRP A 44 29.60 23.78 14.12
CA TRP A 44 29.56 22.37 14.51
C TRP A 44 28.54 22.18 15.63
N ARG A 45 27.28 22.03 15.23
CA ARG A 45 26.18 21.85 16.18
C ARG A 45 26.11 20.39 16.59
N SER A 46 26.14 20.13 17.89
CA SER A 46 25.99 18.77 18.41
C SER A 46 24.62 18.16 18.09
N GLY A 47 23.57 18.98 17.94
CA GLY A 47 22.23 18.52 17.53
C GLY A 47 22.22 17.79 16.19
N ASP A 48 23.14 18.10 15.29
CA ASP A 48 23.19 17.50 13.95
C ASP A 48 23.81 16.08 13.95
N VAL A 49 24.53 15.72 15.01
CA VAL A 49 25.32 14.47 15.09
C VAL A 49 24.86 13.55 16.23
N VAL A 50 23.88 13.98 17.02
CA VAL A 50 23.35 13.25 18.15
C VAL A 50 22.17 12.39 17.73
N SER A 51 22.11 11.16 18.23
CA SER A 51 21.09 10.20 17.86
C SER A 51 19.92 10.15 18.83
N PHE A 52 18.69 10.32 18.33
CA PHE A 52 17.42 10.02 18.97
C PHE A 52 16.94 8.57 18.77
N SER A 53 17.66 7.76 17.97
CA SER A 53 17.31 6.36 17.70
C SER A 53 18.14 5.40 18.58
N GLN A 54 17.43 4.55 19.34
CA GLN A 54 18.04 3.63 20.33
C GLN A 54 18.95 2.55 19.71
N THR A 55 18.83 2.29 18.41
CA THR A 55 19.61 1.26 17.69
C THR A 55 21.01 1.74 17.31
N SER A 56 21.17 3.03 17.06
CA SER A 56 22.43 3.64 16.60
C SER A 56 23.52 3.74 17.68
N SER A 57 23.19 3.48 18.94
CA SER A 57 24.08 3.58 20.10
C SER A 57 24.73 2.26 20.50
N LEU A 58 24.47 1.18 19.76
CA LEU A 58 25.06 -0.14 20.05
C LEU A 58 26.53 -0.21 19.61
N PRO A 59 27.41 -0.86 20.40
CA PRO A 59 28.79 -1.11 19.98
C PRO A 59 28.84 -1.87 18.63
N GLN A 60 29.76 -1.46 17.74
CA GLN A 60 29.86 -2.02 16.39
C GLN A 60 30.30 -3.50 16.38
N ASP A 61 30.83 -4.01 17.48
CA ASP A 61 31.22 -5.41 17.68
C ASP A 61 30.06 -6.31 18.13
N THR A 62 28.87 -5.77 18.38
CA THR A 62 27.68 -6.57 18.67
C THR A 62 27.32 -7.51 17.50
N GLU A 63 26.74 -8.67 17.82
CA GLU A 63 26.27 -9.64 16.82
C GLU A 63 25.32 -8.99 15.80
N SER A 64 24.42 -8.12 16.26
CA SER A 64 23.49 -7.38 15.40
C SER A 64 24.21 -6.43 14.44
N ALA A 65 25.22 -5.69 14.89
CA ALA A 65 26.01 -4.80 14.04
C ALA A 65 26.93 -5.56 13.06
N GLN A 66 27.41 -6.75 13.43
CA GLN A 66 28.13 -7.64 12.51
C GLN A 66 27.19 -8.22 11.44
N ALA A 67 26.00 -8.68 11.83
CA ALA A 67 24.99 -9.18 10.91
C ALA A 67 24.54 -8.09 9.93
N GLN A 68 24.32 -6.87 10.40
CA GLN A 68 23.96 -5.73 9.55
C GLN A 68 25.05 -5.45 8.51
N ARG A 69 26.33 -5.41 8.91
CA ARG A 69 27.46 -5.24 7.97
C ARG A 69 27.53 -6.34 6.91
N ILE A 70 27.31 -7.61 7.30
CA ILE A 70 27.26 -8.72 6.34
C ILE A 70 26.10 -8.51 5.36
N ILE A 71 24.94 -8.04 5.83
CA ILE A 71 23.79 -7.73 4.98
C ILE A 71 24.13 -6.58 4.02
N ASP A 72 24.73 -5.50 4.49
CA ASP A 72 25.06 -4.33 3.66
C ASP A 72 26.12 -4.67 2.60
N GLU A 73 27.11 -5.50 2.95
CA GLU A 73 28.15 -5.99 2.04
C GLU A 73 27.59 -6.94 0.97
N GLN A 74 26.69 -7.86 1.33
CA GLN A 74 26.16 -8.88 0.42
C GLN A 74 24.94 -8.40 -0.37
N PHE A 75 24.25 -7.37 0.10
CA PHE A 75 23.07 -6.79 -0.55
C PHE A 75 23.26 -5.28 -0.78
N PRO A 76 24.26 -4.86 -1.59
CA PRO A 76 24.53 -3.46 -1.91
C PRO A 76 23.32 -2.89 -2.69
N GLY A 77 22.44 -2.19 -1.98
CA GLY A 77 21.14 -1.75 -2.48
C GLY A 77 20.01 -1.85 -1.44
N ARG A 78 20.19 -2.63 -0.37
CA ARG A 78 19.40 -2.46 0.87
C ARG A 78 19.87 -1.19 1.58
N MET A 79 19.33 -0.05 1.19
CA MET A 79 19.52 1.19 1.94
C MET A 79 18.69 1.12 3.23
N GLU A 80 19.29 1.55 4.35
CA GLU A 80 18.58 1.82 5.62
C GLU A 80 17.46 2.82 5.35
N GLY A 81 16.25 2.30 5.21
CA GLY A 81 15.05 3.09 4.97
C GLY A 81 14.30 3.35 6.27
N SER A 82 13.60 4.46 6.34
CA SER A 82 12.61 4.70 7.39
C SER A 82 11.20 4.34 6.92
N SER A 83 10.23 4.39 7.84
CA SER A 83 8.83 4.10 7.52
C SER A 83 7.88 5.06 8.24
N ALA A 84 6.74 5.31 7.59
CA ALA A 84 5.56 5.92 8.16
C ALA A 84 4.35 5.01 7.91
N THR A 85 3.76 4.49 8.99
CA THR A 85 2.52 3.74 8.98
C THR A 85 1.37 4.61 9.45
N ILE A 86 0.35 4.75 8.63
CA ILE A 86 -0.90 5.39 9.01
C ILE A 86 -1.84 4.31 9.55
N VAL A 87 -2.37 4.52 10.74
CA VAL A 87 -3.31 3.64 11.42
C VAL A 87 -4.67 4.34 11.46
N LEU A 88 -5.67 3.77 10.80
CA LEU A 88 -7.04 4.27 10.86
C LEU A 88 -7.89 3.32 11.70
N VAL A 89 -8.54 3.87 12.71
CA VAL A 89 -9.40 3.13 13.65
C VAL A 89 -10.83 3.64 13.53
N ALA A 90 -11.75 2.76 13.18
CA ALA A 90 -13.18 3.07 13.06
C ALA A 90 -14.04 1.90 13.58
N THR A 91 -15.37 2.10 13.59
CA THR A 91 -16.32 1.01 13.92
C THR A 91 -16.23 -0.14 12.92
N ASN A 92 -16.09 0.19 11.62
CA ASN A 92 -15.86 -0.80 10.57
C ASN A 92 -15.16 -0.16 9.35
N VAL A 93 -13.86 -0.42 9.21
CA VAL A 93 -12.99 0.13 8.15
C VAL A 93 -13.22 -0.50 6.78
N THR A 94 -13.97 -1.62 6.70
CA THR A 94 -14.24 -2.30 5.42
C THR A 94 -15.47 -1.74 4.70
N THR A 95 -16.19 -0.79 5.31
CA THR A 95 -17.33 -0.12 4.67
C THR A 95 -16.87 0.78 3.52
N PRO A 96 -17.68 0.92 2.44
CA PRO A 96 -17.29 1.70 1.26
C PRO A 96 -16.77 3.11 1.58
N TYR A 97 -17.34 3.73 2.62
CA TYR A 97 -16.91 5.02 3.13
C TYR A 97 -15.43 5.06 3.56
N TYR A 98 -15.00 4.16 4.45
CA TYR A 98 -13.60 4.12 4.92
C TYR A 98 -12.65 3.50 3.89
N ARG A 99 -13.15 2.65 2.97
CA ARG A 99 -12.37 2.18 1.81
C ARG A 99 -11.97 3.36 0.92
N ASN A 100 -12.94 4.21 0.57
CA ASN A 100 -12.69 5.42 -0.22
C ASN A 100 -11.77 6.40 0.51
N LEU A 101 -11.93 6.59 1.82
CA LEU A 101 -11.02 7.43 2.61
C LEU A 101 -9.56 6.90 2.56
N THR A 102 -9.38 5.58 2.70
CA THR A 102 -8.06 4.95 2.66
C THR A 102 -7.43 5.08 1.26
N ALA A 103 -8.21 4.85 0.21
CA ALA A 103 -7.78 4.99 -1.17
C ALA A 103 -7.44 6.45 -1.52
N ASP A 104 -8.29 7.41 -1.14
CA ASP A 104 -8.02 8.82 -1.37
C ASP A 104 -6.77 9.30 -0.59
N LEU A 105 -6.52 8.77 0.60
CA LEU A 105 -5.30 9.10 1.36
C LEU A 105 -4.06 8.56 0.66
N HIS A 106 -4.17 7.36 0.09
CA HIS A 106 -3.13 6.78 -0.74
C HIS A 106 -2.87 7.63 -1.98
N ASP A 107 -3.91 7.99 -2.73
CA ASP A 107 -3.81 8.84 -3.93
C ASP A 107 -3.20 10.20 -3.61
N ALA A 108 -3.56 10.80 -2.47
CA ALA A 108 -2.98 12.05 -2.00
C ALA A 108 -1.46 11.95 -1.75
N ILE A 109 -1.01 10.85 -1.14
CA ILE A 109 0.42 10.62 -0.86
C ILE A 109 1.19 10.32 -2.14
N VAL A 110 0.65 9.48 -3.02
CA VAL A 110 1.26 9.16 -4.32
C VAL A 110 1.38 10.43 -5.18
N THR A 111 0.27 11.16 -5.34
CA THR A 111 0.26 12.42 -6.10
C THR A 111 1.24 13.43 -5.50
N ALA A 112 1.32 13.53 -4.17
CA ALA A 112 2.28 14.42 -3.52
C ALA A 112 3.74 14.00 -3.79
N SER A 113 4.03 12.71 -3.94
CA SER A 113 5.39 12.24 -4.25
C SER A 113 5.84 12.57 -5.68
N GLU A 114 4.88 12.69 -6.60
CA GLU A 114 5.10 13.01 -8.01
C GLU A 114 5.23 14.51 -8.30
N LEU A 115 4.92 15.38 -7.32
CA LEU A 115 5.05 16.83 -7.47
C LEU A 115 6.50 17.24 -7.73
N SER A 116 6.72 18.29 -8.52
CA SER A 116 8.04 18.92 -8.61
C SER A 116 8.32 19.78 -7.37
N ALA A 117 9.59 20.04 -7.08
CA ALA A 117 9.99 20.86 -5.95
C ALA A 117 9.32 22.25 -5.96
N GLY A 118 8.66 22.61 -4.86
CA GLY A 118 7.95 23.90 -4.71
C GLY A 118 6.61 24.02 -5.43
N GLN A 119 6.13 22.96 -6.09
CA GLN A 119 4.78 22.95 -6.67
C GLN A 119 3.73 22.53 -5.64
N THR A 120 2.53 23.07 -5.82
CA THR A 120 1.32 22.61 -5.13
C THR A 120 0.48 21.77 -6.09
N GLY A 121 -0.04 20.65 -5.59
CA GLY A 121 -0.98 19.79 -6.30
C GLY A 121 -2.40 19.92 -5.75
N ALA A 122 -3.33 19.23 -6.40
CA ALA A 122 -4.67 19.04 -5.87
C ALA A 122 -5.15 17.64 -6.22
N VAL A 123 -5.84 17.00 -5.29
CA VAL A 123 -6.49 15.70 -5.50
C VAL A 123 -7.98 15.86 -5.30
N THR A 124 -8.75 15.35 -6.25
CA THR A 124 -10.21 15.29 -6.14
C THR A 124 -10.56 13.97 -5.50
N LEU A 125 -11.13 14.05 -4.30
CA LEU A 125 -11.57 12.91 -3.50
C LEU A 125 -12.75 12.22 -4.17
N ARG A 126 -12.95 10.94 -3.84
CA ARG A 126 -14.14 10.17 -4.27
C ARG A 126 -15.45 10.74 -3.71
N THR A 127 -15.38 11.63 -2.70
CA THR A 127 -16.53 12.43 -2.20
C THR A 127 -16.87 13.63 -3.08
N GLY A 128 -16.07 13.93 -4.11
CA GLY A 128 -16.20 15.10 -4.97
C GLY A 128 -15.58 16.38 -4.40
N ARG A 129 -15.02 16.34 -3.18
CA ARG A 129 -14.27 17.45 -2.59
C ARG A 129 -12.83 17.46 -3.12
N THR A 130 -12.23 18.64 -3.24
CA THR A 130 -10.82 18.77 -3.62
C THR A 130 -9.99 19.19 -2.42
N ILE A 131 -8.85 18.53 -2.23
CA ILE A 131 -7.86 18.89 -1.23
C ILE A 131 -6.60 19.41 -1.93
N LEU A 132 -5.92 20.35 -1.27
CA LEU A 132 -4.65 20.88 -1.74
C LEU A 132 -3.50 20.08 -1.15
N LEU A 133 -2.52 19.79 -2.01
CA LEU A 133 -1.24 19.20 -1.67
C LEU A 133 -0.22 20.34 -1.73
N ASP A 134 0.22 20.80 -0.58
CA ASP A 134 1.07 21.98 -0.42
C ASP A 134 2.57 21.66 -0.54
N ARG A 135 2.93 20.38 -0.55
CA ARG A 135 4.33 19.95 -0.60
C ARG A 135 4.53 18.60 -1.26
N ARG A 136 5.71 18.47 -1.87
CA ARG A 136 6.22 17.20 -2.37
C ARG A 136 6.55 16.27 -1.19
N ILE A 137 6.28 14.97 -1.35
CA ILE A 137 6.83 13.91 -0.49
C ILE A 137 8.10 13.38 -1.14
N GLU A 138 9.24 13.49 -0.47
CA GLU A 138 10.54 13.12 -1.02
C GLU A 138 10.94 11.70 -0.62
N PHE A 139 11.81 11.05 -1.41
CA PHE A 139 12.37 9.71 -1.12
C PHE A 139 11.34 8.62 -0.79
N LEU A 140 10.08 8.77 -1.20
CA LEU A 140 9.05 7.75 -1.03
C LEU A 140 9.41 6.54 -1.89
N ARG A 141 9.60 5.39 -1.25
CA ARG A 141 9.77 4.12 -1.96
C ARG A 141 8.46 3.73 -2.61
N ASP A 142 8.52 2.99 -3.71
CA ASP A 142 7.37 2.46 -4.47
C ASP A 142 6.15 2.19 -3.57
N PRO A 143 5.12 3.07 -3.64
CA PRO A 143 3.98 3.01 -2.76
C PRO A 143 2.91 2.02 -3.23
N THR A 144 3.09 1.35 -4.37
CA THR A 144 2.07 0.47 -5.00
C THR A 144 1.46 -0.54 -4.01
N ASN A 145 2.28 -1.07 -3.09
CA ASN A 145 1.84 -2.05 -2.09
C ASN A 145 1.71 -1.48 -0.67
N ALA A 146 1.62 -0.16 -0.53
CA ALA A 146 1.49 0.51 0.75
C ALA A 146 0.13 0.26 1.42
N THR A 147 -0.90 -0.09 0.65
CA THR A 147 -2.24 -0.37 1.16
C THR A 147 -2.78 -1.71 0.65
N VAL A 148 -3.80 -2.23 1.34
CA VAL A 148 -4.52 -3.43 0.86
C VAL A 148 -5.13 -3.21 -0.52
N TYR A 149 -5.58 -1.99 -0.82
CA TYR A 149 -6.25 -1.65 -2.07
C TYR A 149 -5.27 -1.60 -3.24
N GLY A 150 -4.07 -1.01 -3.06
CA GLY A 150 -3.03 -1.04 -4.10
C GLY A 150 -2.53 -2.46 -4.41
N LEU A 151 -2.41 -3.31 -3.39
CA LEU A 151 -2.16 -4.75 -3.60
C LEU A 151 -3.27 -5.41 -4.41
N TYR A 152 -4.53 -5.10 -4.11
CA TYR A 152 -5.69 -5.68 -4.78
C TYR A 152 -5.80 -5.20 -6.22
N GLU A 153 -5.54 -3.92 -6.47
CA GLU A 153 -5.46 -3.34 -7.80
C GLU A 153 -4.37 -4.05 -8.63
N SER A 154 -3.16 -4.18 -8.12
CA SER A 154 -2.06 -4.85 -8.85
C SER A 154 -2.41 -6.31 -9.21
N PHE A 155 -3.09 -7.01 -8.30
CA PHE A 155 -3.50 -8.39 -8.51
C PHE A 155 -4.69 -8.50 -9.47
N ALA A 156 -5.71 -7.65 -9.31
CA ALA A 156 -6.86 -7.55 -10.20
C ALA A 156 -6.44 -7.21 -11.62
N TYR A 157 -5.49 -6.28 -11.79
CA TYR A 157 -4.90 -5.95 -13.09
C TYR A 157 -4.25 -7.17 -13.74
N THR A 158 -3.44 -7.91 -12.97
CA THR A 158 -2.77 -9.14 -13.46
C THR A 158 -3.78 -10.18 -13.93
N LEU A 159 -4.84 -10.39 -13.14
CA LEU A 159 -5.92 -11.33 -13.48
C LEU A 159 -6.76 -10.85 -14.66
N ALA A 160 -7.10 -9.56 -14.72
CA ALA A 160 -7.86 -8.98 -15.83
C ALA A 160 -7.07 -9.14 -17.14
N ASN A 161 -5.77 -8.83 -17.13
CA ASN A 161 -4.91 -9.03 -18.30
C ASN A 161 -4.81 -10.51 -18.73
N GLN A 162 -4.85 -11.45 -17.78
CA GLN A 162 -4.80 -12.88 -18.06
C GLN A 162 -6.14 -13.46 -18.56
N PHE A 163 -7.27 -13.03 -17.98
CA PHE A 163 -8.55 -13.70 -18.14
C PHE A 163 -9.57 -12.94 -18.99
N ASN A 164 -9.39 -11.65 -19.28
CA ASN A 164 -10.37 -10.87 -20.06
C ASN A 164 -10.64 -11.51 -21.43
N GLY A 165 -9.59 -11.79 -22.21
CA GLY A 165 -9.74 -12.47 -23.51
C GLY A 165 -10.45 -13.83 -23.39
N PRO A 166 -9.92 -14.77 -22.58
CA PRO A 166 -10.55 -16.07 -22.37
C PRO A 166 -12.02 -16.01 -21.92
N VAL A 167 -12.38 -15.08 -21.03
CA VAL A 167 -13.75 -14.92 -20.55
C VAL A 167 -14.70 -14.58 -21.71
N HIS A 168 -14.33 -13.60 -22.52
CA HIS A 168 -15.15 -13.22 -23.67
C HIS A 168 -15.17 -14.30 -24.75
N ASP A 169 -14.06 -15.00 -24.99
CA ASP A 169 -14.00 -16.13 -25.91
C ASP A 169 -14.92 -17.27 -25.46
N GLN A 170 -14.95 -17.56 -24.14
CA GLN A 170 -15.80 -18.60 -23.56
C GLN A 170 -17.30 -18.23 -23.65
N ILE A 171 -17.64 -16.96 -23.42
CA ILE A 171 -19.01 -16.45 -23.62
C ILE A 171 -19.40 -16.54 -25.10
N GLY A 172 -18.54 -16.07 -26.02
CA GLY A 172 -18.79 -16.11 -27.46
C GLY A 172 -18.92 -17.54 -27.98
N PHE A 173 -18.08 -18.46 -27.52
CA PHE A 173 -18.19 -19.89 -27.82
C PHE A 173 -19.52 -20.47 -27.36
N THR A 174 -19.92 -20.18 -26.12
CA THR A 174 -21.18 -20.69 -25.54
C THR A 174 -22.40 -20.12 -26.27
N GLN A 175 -22.38 -18.84 -26.61
CA GLN A 175 -23.43 -18.19 -27.41
C GLN A 175 -23.55 -18.84 -28.80
N ALA A 176 -22.43 -19.08 -29.48
CA ALA A 176 -22.42 -19.76 -30.77
C ALA A 176 -22.93 -21.21 -30.66
N ALA A 177 -22.46 -21.95 -29.66
CA ALA A 177 -22.89 -23.33 -29.39
C ALA A 177 -24.41 -23.40 -29.18
N VAL A 178 -24.96 -22.54 -28.30
CA VAL A 178 -26.39 -22.52 -28.00
C VAL A 178 -27.21 -22.12 -29.23
N GLY A 179 -26.73 -21.15 -30.01
CA GLY A 179 -27.33 -20.76 -31.29
C GLY A 179 -27.35 -21.88 -32.32
N ILE A 180 -26.33 -22.73 -32.35
CA ILE A 180 -26.26 -23.89 -33.25
C ILE A 180 -27.17 -25.03 -32.76
N TYR A 181 -27.04 -25.41 -31.49
CA TYR A 181 -27.68 -26.60 -30.92
C TYR A 181 -29.18 -26.43 -30.66
N TRP A 182 -29.66 -25.23 -30.33
CA TRP A 182 -31.08 -24.95 -30.13
C TRP A 182 -31.63 -23.94 -31.13
N GLY A 183 -30.84 -22.97 -31.58
CA GLY A 183 -31.31 -21.96 -32.53
C GLY A 183 -31.63 -22.50 -33.93
N LEU A 184 -30.81 -23.43 -34.46
CA LEU A 184 -31.09 -24.07 -35.76
C LEU A 184 -32.32 -24.99 -35.70
N PRO A 185 -32.45 -25.90 -34.70
CA PRO A 185 -33.69 -26.62 -34.49
C PRO A 185 -34.92 -25.72 -34.30
N ALA A 186 -34.81 -24.63 -33.55
CA ALA A 186 -35.91 -23.68 -33.37
C ALA A 186 -36.36 -23.07 -34.71
N THR A 187 -35.40 -22.68 -35.55
CA THR A 187 -35.67 -22.14 -36.89
C THR A 187 -36.36 -23.19 -37.77
N PHE A 188 -35.87 -24.43 -37.73
CA PHE A 188 -36.47 -25.54 -38.47
C PHE A 188 -37.89 -25.84 -38.00
N VAL A 189 -38.13 -25.98 -36.70
CA VAL A 189 -39.45 -26.28 -36.13
C VAL A 189 -40.44 -25.16 -36.43
N SER A 190 -40.00 -23.91 -36.33
CA SER A 190 -40.81 -22.75 -36.73
C SER A 190 -41.19 -22.82 -38.21
N GLY A 191 -40.22 -23.09 -39.10
CA GLY A 191 -40.48 -23.26 -40.53
C GLY A 191 -41.41 -24.43 -40.82
N TRP A 192 -41.22 -25.56 -40.14
CA TRP A 192 -42.04 -26.77 -40.29
C TRP A 192 -43.50 -26.53 -39.90
N ALA A 193 -43.73 -25.79 -38.81
CA ALA A 193 -45.07 -25.50 -38.32
C ALA A 193 -45.80 -24.37 -39.09
N SER A 194 -45.06 -23.46 -39.75
CA SER A 194 -45.62 -22.23 -40.32
C SER A 194 -45.50 -22.09 -41.84
N ALA A 195 -44.58 -22.80 -42.49
CA ALA A 195 -44.40 -22.73 -43.94
C ALA A 195 -45.51 -23.51 -44.66
N TRP A 196 -45.90 -23.01 -45.83
CA TRP A 196 -46.84 -23.71 -46.69
C TRP A 196 -46.08 -24.50 -47.76
N PRO A 197 -46.37 -25.80 -47.96
CA PRO A 197 -47.36 -26.60 -47.24
C PRO A 197 -46.94 -26.94 -45.80
N PHE A 198 -47.91 -26.95 -44.88
CA PHE A 198 -47.66 -27.16 -43.46
C PHE A 198 -47.05 -28.54 -43.20
N ASN A 199 -46.17 -28.61 -42.19
CA ASN A 199 -45.53 -29.83 -41.74
C ASN A 199 -44.63 -30.50 -42.79
N GLU A 200 -44.14 -29.71 -43.77
CA GLU A 200 -43.21 -30.20 -44.78
C GLU A 200 -41.75 -30.05 -44.36
N ASN A 201 -41.07 -31.19 -44.26
CA ASN A 201 -39.65 -31.27 -43.89
C ASN A 201 -38.75 -30.55 -44.89
N GLU A 202 -39.00 -30.67 -46.20
CA GLU A 202 -38.13 -30.10 -47.25
C GLU A 202 -38.16 -28.57 -47.24
N THR A 203 -39.34 -27.97 -47.07
CA THR A 203 -39.50 -26.52 -46.97
C THR A 203 -38.78 -25.99 -45.72
N ALA A 204 -38.99 -26.61 -44.56
CA ALA A 204 -38.31 -26.26 -43.30
C ALA A 204 -36.79 -26.44 -43.37
N TYR A 205 -36.32 -27.49 -44.04
CA TYR A 205 -34.91 -27.77 -44.27
C TYR A 205 -34.25 -26.68 -45.13
N SER A 206 -34.87 -26.32 -46.26
CA SER A 206 -34.37 -25.27 -47.15
C SER A 206 -34.27 -23.90 -46.44
N LEU A 207 -35.28 -23.53 -45.64
CA LEU A 207 -35.28 -22.29 -44.85
C LEU A 207 -34.14 -22.27 -43.83
N THR A 208 -33.93 -23.39 -43.15
CA THR A 208 -32.86 -23.49 -42.14
C THR A 208 -31.48 -23.48 -42.79
N ARG A 209 -31.29 -24.12 -43.95
CA ARG A 209 -30.06 -24.04 -44.75
C ARG A 209 -29.75 -22.61 -45.20
N THR A 210 -30.76 -21.85 -45.63
CA THR A 210 -30.61 -20.43 -45.95
C THR A 210 -30.20 -19.63 -44.71
N ALA A 211 -30.80 -19.90 -43.54
CA ALA A 211 -30.43 -19.26 -42.29
C ALA A 211 -28.98 -19.57 -41.88
N ILE A 212 -28.51 -20.81 -42.07
CA ILE A 212 -27.12 -21.21 -41.82
C ILE A 212 -26.16 -20.39 -42.70
N ASN A 213 -26.41 -20.35 -44.01
CA ASN A 213 -25.57 -19.63 -44.96
C ASN A 213 -25.57 -18.11 -44.74
N GLY A 214 -26.66 -17.55 -44.22
CA GLY A 214 -26.79 -16.13 -43.93
C GLY A 214 -26.23 -15.70 -42.58
N SER A 215 -26.16 -16.61 -41.59
CA SER A 215 -25.85 -16.26 -40.19
C SER A 215 -24.50 -16.77 -39.71
N PHE A 216 -23.90 -17.78 -40.36
CA PHE A 216 -22.64 -18.39 -39.93
C PHE A 216 -21.60 -18.32 -41.04
N THR A 217 -20.38 -17.93 -40.69
CA THR A 217 -19.22 -17.90 -41.60
C THR A 217 -18.22 -19.01 -41.26
N PRO A 218 -17.38 -19.46 -42.22
CA PRO A 218 -16.34 -20.45 -41.91
C PRO A 218 -15.40 -19.97 -40.79
N PRO A 219 -15.02 -20.83 -39.83
CA PRO A 219 -15.31 -22.27 -39.76
C PRO A 219 -16.64 -22.64 -39.08
N THR A 220 -17.33 -21.69 -38.44
CA THR A 220 -18.58 -21.95 -37.68
C THR A 220 -19.74 -22.45 -38.55
N SER A 221 -19.75 -22.13 -39.85
CA SER A 221 -20.75 -22.66 -40.78
C SER A 221 -20.67 -24.19 -40.90
N VAL A 222 -19.48 -24.78 -40.90
CA VAL A 222 -19.30 -26.24 -40.98
C VAL A 222 -19.81 -26.92 -39.72
N TRP A 223 -19.60 -26.29 -38.56
CA TRP A 223 -20.16 -26.74 -37.29
C TRP A 223 -21.69 -26.70 -37.29
N ALA A 224 -22.26 -25.58 -37.73
CA ALA A 224 -23.71 -25.39 -37.86
C ALA A 224 -24.32 -26.45 -38.79
N GLU A 225 -23.71 -26.70 -39.96
CA GLU A 225 -24.17 -27.71 -40.92
C GLU A 225 -24.12 -29.13 -40.34
N ALA A 226 -22.99 -29.54 -39.76
CA ALA A 226 -22.84 -30.89 -39.21
C ALA A 226 -23.80 -31.15 -38.04
N SER A 227 -24.00 -30.15 -37.18
CA SER A 227 -24.96 -30.24 -36.08
C SER A 227 -26.40 -30.32 -36.59
N PHE A 228 -26.78 -29.44 -37.52
CA PHE A 228 -28.12 -29.41 -38.08
C PHE A 228 -28.47 -30.68 -38.86
N GLU A 229 -27.55 -31.23 -39.64
CA GLU A 229 -27.79 -32.47 -40.38
C GLU A 229 -28.05 -33.65 -39.42
N THR A 230 -27.30 -33.73 -38.32
CA THR A 230 -27.50 -34.75 -37.29
C THR A 230 -28.89 -34.61 -36.66
N PHE A 231 -29.31 -33.38 -36.35
CA PHE A 231 -30.66 -33.09 -35.86
C PHE A 231 -31.75 -33.46 -36.89
N TYR A 232 -31.60 -33.08 -38.15
CA TYR A 232 -32.60 -33.32 -39.19
C TYR A 232 -32.86 -34.81 -39.42
N GLN A 233 -31.81 -35.63 -39.43
CA GLN A 233 -31.94 -37.08 -39.53
C GLN A 233 -32.69 -37.66 -38.31
N GLY A 234 -32.36 -37.19 -37.10
CA GLY A 234 -33.08 -37.57 -35.87
C GLY A 234 -34.54 -37.12 -35.87
N TRP A 235 -34.83 -35.93 -36.41
CA TRP A 235 -36.19 -35.40 -36.53
C TRP A 235 -37.06 -36.29 -37.42
N LYS A 236 -36.57 -36.67 -38.61
CA LYS A 236 -37.27 -37.61 -39.51
C LYS A 236 -37.51 -38.95 -38.83
N ALA A 237 -36.51 -39.50 -38.15
CA ALA A 237 -36.63 -40.76 -37.41
C ALA A 237 -37.66 -40.67 -36.26
N SER A 238 -37.86 -39.48 -35.68
CA SER A 238 -38.78 -39.28 -34.55
C SER A 238 -40.25 -39.57 -34.87
N PHE A 239 -40.68 -39.48 -36.13
CA PHE A 239 -42.06 -39.82 -36.53
C PHE A 239 -42.34 -41.32 -36.56
N GLY A 240 -41.28 -42.14 -36.55
CA GLY A 240 -41.38 -43.59 -36.36
C GLY A 240 -41.44 -44.03 -34.90
N ASP A 241 -41.26 -43.10 -33.93
CA ASP A 241 -41.28 -43.39 -32.50
C ASP A 241 -42.69 -43.23 -31.91
N PRO A 242 -43.36 -44.33 -31.49
CA PRO A 242 -44.70 -44.26 -30.93
C PRO A 242 -44.79 -43.40 -29.66
N GLY A 243 -43.70 -43.29 -28.91
CA GLY A 243 -43.63 -42.52 -27.66
C GLY A 243 -43.65 -41.00 -27.86
N LEU A 244 -43.49 -40.52 -29.10
CA LEU A 244 -43.53 -39.09 -29.42
C LEU A 244 -44.83 -38.66 -30.09
N ASN A 245 -45.76 -39.58 -30.32
CA ASN A 245 -47.03 -39.30 -30.98
C ASN A 245 -47.87 -38.29 -30.17
N GLY A 246 -48.38 -37.26 -30.86
CA GLY A 246 -49.21 -36.22 -30.26
C GLY A 246 -48.49 -35.16 -29.41
N ILE A 247 -47.16 -35.25 -29.27
CA ILE A 247 -46.36 -34.24 -28.54
C ILE A 247 -46.22 -32.96 -29.40
N PRO A 248 -46.30 -31.75 -28.79
CA PRO A 248 -46.05 -30.50 -29.50
C PRO A 248 -44.71 -30.48 -30.25
N PRO A 249 -44.61 -29.81 -31.41
CA PRO A 249 -43.40 -29.82 -32.23
C PRO A 249 -42.13 -29.35 -31.50
N THR A 250 -42.25 -28.37 -30.61
CA THR A 250 -41.14 -27.87 -29.78
C THR A 250 -40.66 -28.92 -28.78
N ALA A 251 -41.57 -29.53 -28.02
CA ALA A 251 -41.22 -30.59 -27.07
C ALA A 251 -40.68 -31.86 -27.76
N ARG A 252 -41.18 -32.17 -28.96
CA ARG A 252 -40.58 -33.21 -29.82
C ARG A 252 -39.14 -32.84 -30.18
N ALA A 253 -38.89 -31.60 -30.60
CA ALA A 253 -37.56 -31.15 -30.98
C ALA A 253 -36.57 -31.15 -29.81
N ASP A 254 -36.98 -30.73 -28.60
CA ASP A 254 -36.14 -30.86 -27.40
C ASP A 254 -35.74 -32.32 -27.14
N THR A 255 -36.68 -33.26 -27.32
CA THR A 255 -36.38 -34.69 -27.19
C THR A 255 -35.42 -35.19 -28.27
N VAL A 256 -35.58 -34.72 -29.51
CA VAL A 256 -34.66 -35.06 -30.61
C VAL A 256 -33.26 -34.50 -30.32
N ILE A 257 -33.14 -33.24 -29.91
CA ILE A 257 -31.87 -32.61 -29.52
C ILE A 257 -31.16 -33.45 -28.45
N GLY A 258 -31.88 -33.86 -27.40
CA GLY A 258 -31.33 -34.69 -26.33
C GLY A 258 -30.77 -36.04 -26.81
N ARG A 259 -31.28 -36.59 -27.91
CA ARG A 259 -30.78 -37.84 -28.52
C ARG A 259 -29.66 -37.59 -29.53
N THR A 260 -29.77 -36.56 -30.34
CA THR A 260 -28.85 -36.29 -31.46
C THR A 260 -27.60 -35.54 -31.04
N PHE A 261 -27.67 -34.72 -29.99
CA PHE A 261 -26.53 -33.89 -29.58
C PHE A 261 -25.34 -34.72 -29.07
N PRO A 262 -25.51 -35.75 -28.20
CA PRO A 262 -24.39 -36.64 -27.85
C PRO A 262 -23.80 -37.34 -29.07
N ALA A 263 -24.66 -37.84 -29.98
CA ALA A 263 -24.22 -38.48 -31.22
C ALA A 263 -23.45 -37.53 -32.15
N PHE A 264 -23.84 -36.26 -32.20
CA PHE A 264 -23.12 -35.22 -32.93
C PHE A 264 -21.72 -34.99 -32.33
N LEU A 265 -21.61 -34.90 -31.00
CA LEU A 265 -20.30 -34.72 -30.36
C LEU A 265 -19.36 -35.92 -30.58
N ASP A 266 -19.91 -37.11 -30.75
CA ASP A 266 -19.14 -38.33 -31.07
C ASP A 266 -18.94 -38.57 -32.58
N SER A 267 -19.44 -37.67 -33.43
CA SER A 267 -19.22 -37.73 -34.88
C SER A 267 -17.75 -37.43 -35.25
N PRO A 268 -17.32 -37.74 -36.49
CA PRO A 268 -15.98 -37.36 -36.97
C PRO A 268 -15.69 -35.85 -36.82
N PHE A 269 -16.68 -34.99 -37.05
CA PHE A 269 -16.55 -33.55 -36.84
C PHE A 269 -16.33 -33.22 -35.36
N GLY A 270 -17.16 -33.77 -34.46
CA GLY A 270 -17.06 -33.54 -33.03
C GLY A 270 -15.75 -34.04 -32.43
N ASN A 271 -15.26 -35.20 -32.88
CA ASN A 271 -13.95 -35.76 -32.50
C ASN A 271 -12.77 -34.92 -32.99
N ALA A 272 -12.88 -34.31 -34.18
CA ALA A 272 -11.83 -33.47 -34.73
C ALA A 272 -11.83 -32.05 -34.14
N SER A 273 -13.00 -31.54 -33.74
CA SER A 273 -13.18 -30.14 -33.33
C SER A 273 -13.11 -29.92 -31.82
N PHE A 274 -13.45 -30.92 -31.01
CA PHE A 274 -13.58 -30.77 -29.56
C PHE A 274 -12.81 -31.85 -28.80
N ASN A 275 -11.97 -31.42 -27.86
CA ASN A 275 -11.33 -32.33 -26.91
C ASN A 275 -12.34 -32.86 -25.87
N ALA A 276 -11.92 -33.82 -25.05
CA ALA A 276 -12.79 -34.46 -24.06
C ALA A 276 -13.43 -33.44 -23.09
N THR A 277 -12.66 -32.46 -22.58
CA THR A 277 -13.16 -31.44 -21.65
C THR A 277 -14.20 -30.53 -22.31
N ALA A 278 -13.95 -30.07 -23.54
CA ALA A 278 -14.88 -29.25 -24.29
C ALA A 278 -16.17 -30.00 -24.65
N LYS A 279 -16.08 -31.31 -24.92
CA LYS A 279 -17.27 -32.15 -25.11
C LYS A 279 -18.08 -32.29 -23.83
N GLN A 280 -17.44 -32.51 -22.68
CA GLN A 280 -18.13 -32.58 -21.39
C GLN A 280 -18.84 -31.26 -21.05
N PHE A 281 -18.15 -30.13 -21.26
CA PHE A 281 -18.77 -28.81 -21.12
C PHE A 281 -19.98 -28.64 -22.06
N GLN A 282 -19.91 -29.11 -23.30
CA GLN A 282 -21.04 -29.03 -24.22
C GLN A 282 -22.18 -29.99 -23.86
N LEU A 283 -21.89 -31.19 -23.38
CA LEU A 283 -22.91 -32.13 -22.91
C LEU A 283 -23.70 -31.57 -21.72
N GLY A 284 -23.04 -30.85 -20.81
CA GLY A 284 -23.72 -30.19 -19.69
C GLY A 284 -24.77 -29.16 -20.11
N MET A 285 -24.66 -28.60 -21.32
CA MET A 285 -25.63 -27.64 -21.87
C MET A 285 -27.04 -28.27 -21.98
N LEU A 286 -27.15 -29.58 -22.20
CA LEU A 286 -28.44 -30.30 -22.28
C LEU A 286 -29.26 -30.22 -20.98
N VAL A 287 -28.60 -30.02 -19.84
CA VAL A 287 -29.27 -29.92 -18.54
C VAL A 287 -29.82 -28.51 -18.29
N VAL A 288 -29.26 -27.51 -18.99
CA VAL A 288 -29.53 -26.09 -18.75
C VAL A 288 -30.45 -25.50 -19.82
N PHE A 289 -30.23 -25.85 -21.09
CA PHE A 289 -30.91 -25.24 -22.22
C PHE A 289 -31.96 -26.16 -22.86
N ASN A 290 -33.04 -25.53 -23.28
CA ASN A 290 -34.13 -26.09 -24.09
C ASN A 290 -34.63 -25.02 -25.06
N LEU A 291 -35.54 -25.40 -25.97
CA LEU A 291 -36.07 -24.49 -26.99
C LEU A 291 -36.85 -23.29 -26.44
N SER A 292 -37.23 -23.29 -25.16
CA SER A 292 -37.93 -22.17 -24.52
C SER A 292 -36.99 -21.14 -23.86
N ASN A 293 -35.81 -21.56 -23.40
CA ASN A 293 -34.91 -20.70 -22.61
C ASN A 293 -33.55 -20.40 -23.26
N PHE A 294 -33.20 -21.04 -24.39
CA PHE A 294 -31.89 -20.88 -25.03
C PHE A 294 -31.54 -19.44 -25.46
N ARG A 295 -32.53 -18.55 -25.53
CA ARG A 295 -32.36 -17.13 -25.87
C ARG A 295 -32.10 -16.24 -24.65
N ASP A 296 -32.14 -16.78 -23.44
CA ASP A 296 -31.85 -16.04 -22.21
C ASP A 296 -30.34 -15.78 -22.12
N ALA A 297 -29.94 -14.52 -22.35
CA ALA A 297 -28.54 -14.12 -22.34
C ALA A 297 -27.88 -14.33 -20.97
N ALA A 298 -28.61 -14.14 -19.86
CA ALA A 298 -28.06 -14.32 -18.52
C ALA A 298 -27.82 -15.80 -18.22
N LEU A 299 -28.70 -16.69 -18.70
CA LEU A 299 -28.52 -18.14 -18.59
C LEU A 299 -27.29 -18.61 -19.40
N VAL A 300 -27.11 -18.08 -20.61
CA VAL A 300 -25.97 -18.39 -21.47
C VAL A 300 -24.66 -17.94 -20.83
N GLU A 301 -24.61 -16.71 -20.34
CA GLU A 301 -23.43 -16.16 -19.67
C GLU A 301 -23.10 -16.92 -18.38
N GLY A 302 -24.10 -17.17 -17.52
CA GLY A 302 -23.91 -17.93 -16.28
C GLY A 302 -23.38 -19.34 -16.53
N TYR A 303 -23.84 -20.01 -17.58
CA TYR A 303 -23.28 -21.29 -18.00
C TYR A 303 -21.85 -21.16 -18.53
N ALA A 304 -21.59 -20.17 -19.38
CA ALA A 304 -20.25 -19.91 -19.93
C ALA A 304 -19.21 -19.71 -18.81
N LEU A 305 -19.56 -18.88 -17.82
CA LEU A 305 -18.68 -18.53 -16.71
C LEU A 305 -18.52 -19.65 -15.67
N SER A 306 -19.37 -20.68 -15.69
CA SER A 306 -19.27 -21.82 -14.76
C SER A 306 -17.93 -22.56 -14.84
N VAL A 307 -17.25 -22.51 -15.99
CA VAL A 307 -15.89 -23.07 -16.17
C VAL A 307 -14.90 -22.42 -15.19
N TYR A 308 -15.07 -21.14 -14.89
CA TYR A 308 -14.19 -20.38 -14.00
C TYR A 308 -14.46 -20.60 -12.52
N ALA A 309 -15.56 -21.26 -12.14
CA ALA A 309 -15.85 -21.56 -10.74
C ALA A 309 -14.80 -22.46 -10.06
N THR A 310 -13.98 -23.15 -10.86
CA THR A 310 -12.89 -24.03 -10.37
C THR A 310 -11.53 -23.33 -10.29
N VAL A 311 -11.44 -22.07 -10.74
CA VAL A 311 -10.18 -21.32 -10.76
C VAL A 311 -9.83 -20.88 -9.33
N PRO A 312 -8.65 -21.26 -8.79
CA PRO A 312 -8.36 -21.05 -7.38
C PRO A 312 -7.96 -19.60 -7.04
N VAL A 313 -7.69 -18.76 -8.04
CA VAL A 313 -7.18 -17.39 -7.85
C VAL A 313 -8.26 -16.33 -7.75
N ALA A 314 -9.48 -16.62 -8.23
CA ALA A 314 -10.60 -15.69 -8.20
C ALA A 314 -11.94 -16.43 -8.17
N ARG A 315 -12.94 -15.79 -7.59
CA ARG A 315 -14.33 -16.26 -7.54
C ARG A 315 -15.09 -15.83 -8.80
N ILE A 316 -16.28 -16.41 -8.99
CA ILE A 316 -17.08 -16.21 -10.21
C ILE A 316 -17.48 -14.74 -10.42
N GLU A 317 -17.68 -14.00 -9.34
CA GLU A 317 -18.06 -12.58 -9.35
C GLU A 317 -17.04 -11.72 -10.10
N PHE A 318 -15.74 -12.01 -9.96
CA PHE A 318 -14.71 -11.28 -10.71
C PHE A 318 -14.82 -11.51 -12.22
N PHE A 319 -15.09 -12.74 -12.65
CA PHE A 319 -15.23 -13.04 -14.07
C PHE A 319 -16.51 -12.47 -14.67
N GLN A 320 -17.58 -12.34 -13.87
CA GLN A 320 -18.79 -11.61 -14.23
C GLN A 320 -18.50 -10.13 -14.41
N ASP A 321 -17.75 -9.52 -13.49
CA ASP A 321 -17.35 -8.12 -13.59
C ASP A 321 -16.50 -7.88 -14.85
N LEU A 322 -15.56 -8.78 -15.19
CA LEU A 322 -14.81 -8.69 -16.46
C LEU A 322 -15.75 -8.77 -17.68
N ALA A 323 -16.70 -9.70 -17.69
CA ALA A 323 -17.61 -9.88 -18.81
C ALA A 323 -18.54 -8.67 -19.05
N HIS A 324 -18.95 -7.99 -17.97
CA HIS A 324 -19.89 -6.87 -18.01
C HIS A 324 -19.22 -5.51 -18.20
N ASP A 325 -18.09 -5.30 -17.52
CA ASP A 325 -17.47 -3.97 -17.41
C ASP A 325 -16.35 -3.77 -18.44
N LEU A 326 -15.89 -4.83 -19.11
CA LEU A 326 -14.88 -4.77 -20.17
C LEU A 326 -15.37 -5.33 -21.50
N ARG A 327 -14.63 -4.93 -22.55
CA ARG A 327 -14.72 -5.50 -23.88
C ARG A 327 -13.60 -6.51 -24.08
N ALA A 328 -13.81 -7.49 -24.96
CA ALA A 328 -12.83 -8.54 -25.28
C ALA A 328 -11.43 -8.01 -25.63
N THR A 329 -11.36 -6.86 -26.30
CA THR A 329 -10.11 -6.22 -26.76
C THR A 329 -9.71 -5.01 -25.92
N ALA A 330 -9.99 -5.04 -24.61
CA ALA A 330 -9.69 -3.95 -23.69
C ALA A 330 -8.23 -3.49 -23.76
N THR A 331 -7.98 -2.18 -23.68
CA THR A 331 -6.64 -1.59 -23.66
C THR A 331 -6.06 -1.59 -22.25
N ASP A 332 -4.74 -1.44 -22.12
CA ASP A 332 -4.05 -1.36 -20.82
C ASP A 332 -4.67 -0.32 -19.86
N PRO A 333 -5.05 0.91 -20.30
CA PRO A 333 -5.75 1.86 -19.44
C PRO A 333 -7.13 1.40 -18.98
N GLU A 334 -7.88 0.68 -19.82
CA GLU A 334 -9.19 0.12 -19.44
C GLU A 334 -9.01 -1.00 -18.41
N LEU A 335 -7.98 -1.84 -18.57
CA LEU A 335 -7.64 -2.89 -17.60
C LEU A 335 -7.22 -2.31 -16.24
N ARG A 336 -6.48 -1.20 -16.22
CA ARG A 336 -6.13 -0.50 -14.96
C ARG A 336 -7.36 0.12 -14.30
N ALA A 337 -8.23 0.75 -15.10
CA ALA A 337 -9.45 1.37 -14.58
C ALA A 337 -10.41 0.35 -13.94
N ILE A 338 -10.52 -0.87 -14.50
CA ILE A 338 -11.31 -1.92 -13.85
C ILE A 338 -10.62 -2.42 -12.58
N ALA A 339 -9.30 -2.55 -12.59
CA ALA A 339 -8.55 -3.02 -11.42
C ALA A 339 -8.68 -2.08 -10.22
N ASP A 340 -8.60 -0.76 -10.44
CA ASP A 340 -8.86 0.26 -9.40
C ASP A 340 -10.27 0.10 -8.83
N ARG A 341 -11.28 0.02 -9.72
CA ARG A 341 -12.67 -0.16 -9.31
C ARG A 341 -12.89 -1.43 -8.50
N GLU A 342 -12.38 -2.54 -8.98
CA GLU A 342 -12.51 -3.85 -8.35
C GLU A 342 -11.84 -3.89 -6.96
N SER A 343 -10.71 -3.19 -6.80
CA SER A 343 -10.03 -3.07 -5.50
C SER A 343 -10.91 -2.42 -4.42
N LEU A 344 -11.82 -1.51 -4.81
CA LEU A 344 -12.68 -0.75 -3.90
C LEU A 344 -14.14 -1.25 -3.84
N ARG A 345 -14.56 -2.06 -4.81
CA ARG A 345 -15.94 -2.58 -4.94
C ARG A 345 -16.30 -3.51 -3.79
N TYR A 346 -15.36 -4.35 -3.38
CA TYR A 346 -15.59 -5.42 -2.41
C TYR A 346 -15.03 -5.12 -1.02
N ASP A 347 -15.59 -5.78 -0.01
CA ASP A 347 -14.97 -5.82 1.32
C ASP A 347 -13.61 -6.55 1.18
N PRO A 348 -12.48 -5.97 1.63
CA PRO A 348 -11.18 -6.61 1.49
C PRO A 348 -11.12 -7.99 2.14
N LEU A 349 -11.94 -8.30 3.15
CA LEU A 349 -11.99 -9.63 3.77
C LEU A 349 -12.91 -10.62 3.03
N ALA A 350 -13.65 -10.16 2.03
CA ALA A 350 -14.58 -10.97 1.23
C ALA A 350 -14.45 -10.64 -0.28
N ALA A 351 -13.29 -10.20 -0.71
CA ALA A 351 -13.04 -9.88 -2.11
C ALA A 351 -13.12 -11.16 -2.98
N PRO A 352 -13.48 -11.02 -4.27
CA PRO A 352 -13.51 -12.14 -5.18
C PRO A 352 -12.12 -12.65 -5.52
N PHE A 353 -11.05 -11.97 -5.07
CA PHE A 353 -9.67 -12.38 -5.25
C PHE A 353 -9.21 -13.33 -4.14
N VAL A 354 -8.47 -14.38 -4.53
CA VAL A 354 -7.81 -15.28 -3.58
C VAL A 354 -6.31 -15.05 -3.67
N LEU A 355 -5.79 -14.25 -2.73
CA LEU A 355 -4.35 -14.02 -2.65
C LEU A 355 -3.64 -15.27 -2.12
N PRO A 356 -2.46 -15.64 -2.68
CA PRO A 356 -1.71 -16.85 -2.28
C PRO A 356 -1.35 -16.91 -0.79
N VAL A 357 -1.26 -15.75 -0.14
CA VAL A 357 -1.04 -15.58 1.30
C VAL A 357 -2.13 -14.62 1.80
N ASN A 358 -2.60 -14.79 3.05
CA ASN A 358 -3.59 -13.91 3.66
C ASN A 358 -3.00 -12.54 4.04
N VAL A 359 -2.44 -11.84 3.04
CA VAL A 359 -1.80 -10.53 3.20
C VAL A 359 -2.79 -9.46 3.63
N THR A 360 -4.08 -9.66 3.38
CA THR A 360 -5.16 -8.80 3.87
C THR A 360 -5.06 -8.60 5.38
N ARG A 361 -4.70 -9.64 6.14
CA ARG A 361 -4.56 -9.57 7.60
C ARG A 361 -3.38 -8.72 8.07
N PHE A 362 -2.40 -8.44 7.20
CA PHE A 362 -1.33 -7.48 7.50
C PHE A 362 -1.79 -6.03 7.45
N PHE A 363 -2.89 -5.75 6.74
CA PHE A 363 -3.42 -4.41 6.59
C PHE A 363 -4.72 -4.19 7.35
N VAL A 364 -5.59 -5.20 7.47
CA VAL A 364 -6.92 -5.07 8.07
C VAL A 364 -7.07 -6.02 9.26
N SER A 365 -7.48 -5.47 10.41
CA SER A 365 -7.69 -6.25 11.63
C SER A 365 -8.84 -7.25 11.51
N ALA A 366 -8.81 -8.29 12.34
CA ALA A 366 -9.79 -9.37 12.27
C ALA A 366 -11.22 -8.94 12.60
N ASP A 367 -11.35 -7.97 13.49
CA ASP A 367 -12.59 -7.32 13.91
C ASP A 367 -13.05 -6.18 12.99
N ARG A 368 -12.32 -5.92 11.89
CA ARG A 368 -12.61 -4.85 10.92
C ARG A 368 -12.51 -3.43 11.48
N ARG A 369 -11.88 -3.23 12.64
CA ARG A 369 -11.80 -1.92 13.28
C ARG A 369 -10.58 -1.10 12.87
N ILE A 370 -9.53 -1.74 12.36
CA ILE A 370 -8.25 -1.10 12.07
C ILE A 370 -7.83 -1.41 10.64
N VAL A 371 -7.40 -0.37 9.92
CA VAL A 371 -6.65 -0.51 8.67
C VAL A 371 -5.31 0.21 8.76
N LEU A 372 -4.27 -0.43 8.22
CA LEU A 372 -2.90 0.07 8.16
C LEU A 372 -2.57 0.49 6.73
N MET A 373 -1.80 1.56 6.59
CA MET A 373 -1.18 1.99 5.33
C MET A 373 0.30 2.21 5.60
N ASN A 374 1.16 1.43 4.94
CA ASN A 374 2.58 1.32 5.25
C ASN A 374 3.41 1.98 4.15
N TYR A 375 3.96 3.15 4.43
CA TYR A 375 4.83 3.87 3.51
C TYR A 375 6.28 3.73 3.95
N ALA A 376 7.15 3.37 3.02
CA ALA A 376 8.58 3.25 3.26
C ALA A 376 9.31 4.38 2.54
N PHE A 377 10.42 4.84 3.14
CA PHE A 377 11.32 5.82 2.53
C PHE A 377 12.62 5.14 2.11
N GLU A 378 13.27 5.69 1.10
CA GLU A 378 14.60 5.27 0.65
C GLU A 378 15.71 5.70 1.61
N LYS A 379 15.43 6.71 2.45
CA LYS A 379 16.37 7.30 3.40
C LYS A 379 15.94 7.06 4.85
N GLU A 380 16.92 7.10 5.75
CA GLU A 380 16.70 7.08 7.19
C GLU A 380 15.93 8.32 7.67
N ALA A 381 15.31 8.20 8.85
CA ALA A 381 14.42 9.22 9.42
C ALA A 381 15.10 10.60 9.57
N ARG A 382 16.41 10.62 9.82
CA ARG A 382 17.20 11.84 10.06
C ARG A 382 18.20 12.15 8.95
N TYR A 383 17.93 11.64 7.76
CA TYR A 383 18.63 12.09 6.56
C TYR A 383 18.55 13.61 6.43
N THR A 384 19.70 14.25 6.25
CA THR A 384 19.81 15.70 6.08
C THR A 384 20.36 16.02 4.70
N GLU A 385 19.75 17.00 4.03
CA GLU A 385 20.21 17.53 2.75
C GLU A 385 20.03 19.04 2.72
N GLY A 386 21.10 19.79 2.46
CA GLY A 386 21.05 21.25 2.42
C GLY A 386 20.60 21.92 3.73
N GLY A 387 20.82 21.27 4.88
CA GLY A 387 20.37 21.75 6.20
C GLY A 387 18.88 21.54 6.48
N ARG A 388 18.15 20.85 5.59
CA ARG A 388 16.77 20.37 5.79
C ARG A 388 16.80 18.92 6.24
N GLN A 389 15.72 18.47 6.87
CA GLN A 389 15.44 17.07 7.15
C GLN A 389 14.22 16.65 6.31
N PRO A 390 14.41 16.21 5.05
CA PRO A 390 13.30 15.93 4.13
C PRO A 390 12.29 14.92 4.68
N ILE A 391 12.76 13.86 5.33
CA ILE A 391 11.87 12.81 5.86
C ILE A 391 11.01 13.32 7.04
N ALA A 392 11.58 14.09 7.96
CA ALA A 392 10.81 14.72 9.05
C ALA A 392 9.74 15.66 8.49
N GLU A 393 10.11 16.42 7.46
CA GLU A 393 9.24 17.28 6.69
C GLU A 393 8.10 16.50 5.99
N ASP A 394 8.40 15.35 5.40
CA ASP A 394 7.43 14.46 4.76
C ASP A 394 6.44 13.87 5.77
N VAL A 395 6.90 13.50 6.97
CA VAL A 395 6.01 13.06 8.06
C VAL A 395 5.01 14.17 8.44
N ILE A 396 5.48 15.42 8.53
CA ILE A 396 4.60 16.57 8.80
C ILE A 396 3.58 16.73 7.66
N ALA A 397 4.01 16.55 6.41
CA ALA A 397 3.13 16.55 5.24
C ALA A 397 2.02 15.50 5.35
N ILE A 398 2.42 14.26 5.62
CA ILE A 398 1.51 13.11 5.73
C ILE A 398 0.49 13.38 6.85
N ARG A 399 0.93 13.85 8.03
CA ARG A 399 0.03 14.23 9.14
C ARG A 399 -0.96 15.33 8.73
N ALA A 400 -0.51 16.34 7.99
CA ALA A 400 -1.38 17.40 7.49
C ALA A 400 -2.40 16.88 6.46
N TYR A 401 -1.99 15.99 5.55
CA TYR A 401 -2.88 15.37 4.58
C TYR A 401 -3.92 14.48 5.27
N VAL A 402 -3.51 13.64 6.21
CA VAL A 402 -4.42 12.84 7.05
C VAL A 402 -5.51 13.73 7.68
N ALA A 403 -5.11 14.82 8.36
CA ALA A 403 -6.05 15.72 9.00
C ALA A 403 -7.00 16.42 8.00
N ARG A 404 -6.50 16.81 6.82
CA ARG A 404 -7.32 17.42 5.75
C ARG A 404 -8.35 16.43 5.21
N LEU A 405 -7.97 15.18 4.96
CA LEU A 405 -8.90 14.15 4.47
C LEU A 405 -9.92 13.75 5.53
N GLU A 406 -9.51 13.61 6.79
CA GLU A 406 -10.42 13.32 7.91
C GLU A 406 -11.52 14.38 8.00
N ALA A 407 -11.15 15.66 7.93
CA ALA A 407 -12.08 16.78 7.90
C ALA A 407 -12.94 16.79 6.62
N ALA A 408 -12.36 16.45 5.47
CA ALA A 408 -13.08 16.40 4.20
C ALA A 408 -14.10 15.26 4.14
N TYR A 409 -13.85 14.15 4.83
CA TYR A 409 -14.80 13.05 4.94
C TYR A 409 -15.84 13.32 6.04
N VAL A 410 -15.51 14.09 7.08
CA VAL A 410 -16.26 14.11 8.36
C VAL A 410 -16.20 12.72 8.99
N ALA A 411 -15.01 12.13 8.97
CA ALA A 411 -14.79 10.78 9.43
C ALA A 411 -14.95 10.70 10.95
N ASP A 412 -15.85 9.82 11.40
CA ASP A 412 -15.87 9.36 12.79
C ASP A 412 -14.81 8.24 12.93
N ALA A 413 -13.54 8.61 12.83
CA ALA A 413 -12.41 7.70 12.94
C ALA A 413 -11.24 8.37 13.64
N LEU A 414 -10.44 7.56 14.32
CA LEU A 414 -9.18 8.00 14.90
C LEU A 414 -8.05 7.61 13.95
N THR A 415 -7.30 8.59 13.48
CA THR A 415 -6.12 8.37 12.63
C THR A 415 -4.84 8.68 13.38
N TYR A 416 -3.86 7.79 13.27
CA TYR A 416 -2.54 7.96 13.87
C TYR A 416 -1.45 7.74 12.81
N VAL A 417 -0.30 8.38 12.97
CA VAL A 417 0.87 8.19 12.10
C VAL A 417 2.03 7.74 12.97
N THR A 418 2.50 6.52 12.75
CA THR A 418 3.57 5.84 13.50
C THR A 418 4.65 5.31 12.55
N GLY A 419 5.64 4.59 13.06
CA GLY A 419 6.80 4.11 12.31
C GLY A 419 8.09 4.80 12.77
N SER A 420 9.22 4.42 12.17
CA SER A 420 10.52 4.93 12.60
C SER A 420 10.65 6.45 12.38
N ALA A 421 10.16 6.97 11.24
CA ALA A 421 10.28 8.40 10.96
C ALA A 421 9.40 9.28 11.87
N PRO A 422 8.09 8.99 12.07
CA PRO A 422 7.28 9.74 13.03
C PRO A 422 7.74 9.63 14.48
N SER A 423 8.23 8.46 14.90
CA SER A 423 8.72 8.26 16.27
C SER A 423 10.00 9.06 16.56
N ASP A 424 10.92 9.11 15.60
CA ASP A 424 12.14 9.92 15.71
C ASP A 424 11.80 11.42 15.76
N LEU A 425 10.90 11.88 14.89
CA LEU A 425 10.40 13.27 14.90
C LEU A 425 9.73 13.63 16.24
N ASP A 426 8.86 12.76 16.75
CA ASP A 426 8.17 13.00 18.03
C ASP A 426 9.18 13.01 19.19
N SER A 427 10.18 12.14 19.17
CA SER A 427 11.26 12.14 20.16
C SER A 427 12.08 13.44 20.10
N GLU A 428 12.43 13.91 18.90
CA GLU A 428 13.13 15.18 18.71
C GLU A 428 12.29 16.36 19.19
N THR A 429 10.99 16.43 18.90
CA THR A 429 10.14 17.51 19.39
C THR A 429 9.95 17.48 20.91
N ALA A 430 9.83 16.30 21.51
CA ALA A 430 9.64 16.13 22.95
C ALA A 430 10.91 16.44 23.76
N PHE A 431 12.09 16.05 23.26
CA PHE A 431 13.36 16.15 23.99
C PHE A 431 14.29 17.27 23.49
N GLY A 432 14.14 17.71 22.23
CA GLY A 432 14.88 18.84 21.65
C GLY A 432 14.34 20.22 22.05
N GLY A 433 13.17 20.28 22.69
CA GLY A 433 12.55 21.51 23.15
C GLY A 433 13.38 22.24 24.22
N GLY A 434 14.06 23.32 23.83
CA GLY A 434 14.83 24.18 24.74
C GLY A 434 14.02 24.89 25.84
N ALA A 435 12.70 24.75 25.87
CA ALA A 435 11.82 25.35 26.87
C ALA A 435 12.14 24.85 28.29
N ALA A 436 12.36 23.55 28.48
CA ALA A 436 12.73 22.99 29.79
C ALA A 436 14.07 23.57 30.28
N PHE A 437 15.04 23.69 29.36
CA PHE A 437 16.34 24.28 29.64
C PHE A 437 16.24 25.77 30.01
N LEU A 438 15.46 26.57 29.26
CA LEU A 438 15.21 27.98 29.56
C LEU A 438 14.53 28.17 30.91
N VAL A 439 13.48 27.39 31.21
CA VAL A 439 12.79 27.43 32.51
C VAL A 439 13.76 27.12 33.65
N THR A 440 14.62 26.12 33.47
CA THR A 440 15.61 25.74 34.50
C THR A 440 16.65 26.83 34.71
N ILE A 441 17.17 27.47 33.64
CA ILE A 441 18.07 28.62 33.77
C ILE A 441 17.41 29.76 34.52
N VAL A 442 16.17 30.14 34.16
CA VAL A 442 15.44 31.22 34.84
C VAL A 442 15.27 30.91 36.32
N LEU A 443 14.89 29.67 36.65
CA LEU A 443 14.75 29.22 38.03
C LEU A 443 16.08 29.32 38.79
N VAL A 444 17.19 28.89 38.18
CA VAL A 444 18.54 28.99 38.75
C VAL A 444 18.92 30.46 38.98
N VAL A 445 18.65 31.36 38.03
CA VAL A 445 18.92 32.81 38.19
C VAL A 445 18.17 33.36 39.40
N VAL A 446 16.89 33.02 39.54
CA VAL A 446 16.03 33.48 40.64
C VAL A 446 16.54 32.93 41.97
N LEU A 447 16.84 31.64 42.06
CA LEU A 447 17.31 30.99 43.28
C LEU A 447 18.67 31.55 43.73
N ILE A 448 19.64 31.68 42.81
CA ILE A 448 20.96 32.25 43.11
C ILE A 448 20.82 33.74 43.49
N GLY A 449 19.98 34.48 42.77
CA GLY A 449 19.73 35.90 43.04
C GLY A 449 19.14 36.14 44.43
N LEU A 450 18.19 35.28 44.83
CA LEU A 450 17.62 35.28 46.18
C LEU A 450 18.67 34.88 47.24
N TYR A 451 19.47 33.85 46.97
CA TYR A 451 20.50 33.36 47.89
C TYR A 451 21.56 34.42 48.20
N PHE A 452 22.11 35.07 47.16
CA PHE A 452 23.13 36.11 47.33
C PHE A 452 22.56 37.52 47.60
N ARG A 453 21.23 37.69 47.62
CA ARG A 453 20.54 39.00 47.68
C ARG A 453 21.12 40.03 46.71
N SER A 454 21.57 39.57 45.54
CA SER A 454 22.28 40.38 44.56
C SER A 454 21.85 39.96 43.18
N PHE A 455 21.57 40.93 42.32
CA PHE A 455 21.22 40.69 40.92
C PHE A 455 22.46 40.46 40.03
N VAL A 456 23.63 40.92 40.49
CA VAL A 456 24.89 40.83 39.72
C VAL A 456 25.62 39.52 40.02
N SER A 457 25.52 39.02 41.26
CA SER A 457 26.19 37.79 41.68
C SER A 457 25.82 36.54 40.86
N PRO A 458 24.57 36.34 40.38
CA PRO A 458 24.21 35.21 39.52
C PRO A 458 24.88 35.21 38.14
N ALA A 459 25.35 36.35 37.65
CA ALA A 459 25.92 36.45 36.30
C ALA A 459 27.19 35.59 36.14
N PHE A 460 28.01 35.48 37.18
CA PHE A 460 29.23 34.67 37.17
C PHE A 460 28.94 33.16 37.05
N PRO A 461 28.09 32.54 37.91
CA PRO A 461 27.67 31.16 37.76
C PRO A 461 27.07 30.86 36.37
N ILE A 462 26.17 31.71 35.89
CA ILE A 462 25.47 31.49 34.61
C ILE A 462 26.46 31.52 33.45
N LEU A 463 27.35 32.51 33.40
CA LEU A 463 28.35 32.62 32.36
C LEU A 463 29.30 31.41 32.37
N THR A 464 29.69 30.94 33.56
CA THR A 464 30.56 29.78 33.72
C THR A 464 29.89 28.51 33.23
N ILE A 465 28.61 28.31 33.56
CA ILE A 465 27.82 27.16 33.09
C ILE A 465 27.62 27.24 31.57
N ALA A 466 27.33 28.42 31.02
CA ALA A 466 27.19 28.62 29.58
C ALA A 466 28.48 28.26 28.83
N ILE A 467 29.63 28.74 29.29
CA ILE A 467 30.95 28.38 28.73
C ILE A 467 31.15 26.85 28.80
N ALA A 468 30.85 26.24 29.95
CA ALA A 468 31.04 24.81 30.15
C ALA A 468 30.16 23.98 29.19
N ILE A 469 28.89 24.34 29.02
CA ILE A 469 27.98 23.65 28.10
C ILE A 469 28.47 23.78 26.65
N MET A 470 28.96 24.95 26.24
CA MET A 470 29.49 25.14 24.88
C MET A 470 30.73 24.28 24.61
N ILE A 471 31.67 24.25 25.56
CA ILE A 471 32.86 23.40 25.44
C ILE A 471 32.46 21.92 25.43
N ALA A 472 31.51 21.52 26.28
CA ALA A 472 31.07 20.15 26.38
C ALA A 472 30.29 19.69 25.14
N ASN A 473 29.45 20.54 24.55
CA ASN A 473 28.77 20.26 23.27
C ASN A 473 29.77 20.10 22.12
N LEU A 474 30.82 20.93 22.07
CA LEU A 474 31.90 20.78 21.10
C LEU A 474 32.63 19.45 21.30
N PHE A 475 32.90 19.07 22.54
CA PHE A 475 33.50 17.77 22.84
C PHE A 475 32.60 16.62 22.41
N VAL A 476 31.29 16.67 22.68
CA VAL A 476 30.31 15.68 22.21
C VAL A 476 30.33 15.58 20.69
N TYR A 477 30.33 16.70 19.98
CA TYR A 477 30.41 16.71 18.53
C TYR A 477 31.67 16.00 18.01
N LEU A 478 32.83 16.28 18.61
CA LEU A 478 34.09 15.61 18.25
C LEU A 478 34.03 14.11 18.52
N VAL A 479 33.46 13.68 19.65
CA VAL A 479 33.28 12.26 19.96
C VAL A 479 32.34 11.59 18.95
N ALA A 480 31.23 12.24 18.62
CA ALA A 480 30.22 11.73 17.69
C ALA A 480 30.81 11.44 16.29
N ILE A 481 31.69 12.32 15.80
CA ILE A 481 32.30 12.17 14.48
C ILE A 481 33.49 11.19 14.48
N TYR A 482 34.34 11.22 15.50
CA TYR A 482 35.62 10.51 15.45
C TYR A 482 35.63 9.15 16.15
N LEU A 483 34.70 8.88 17.06
CA LEU A 483 34.75 7.70 17.92
C LEU A 483 33.52 6.81 17.76
N PHE A 484 32.34 7.30 18.11
CA PHE A 484 31.10 6.52 18.09
C PHE A 484 29.88 7.45 18.11
N SER A 485 28.75 6.94 17.61
CA SER A 485 27.44 7.60 17.70
C SER A 485 27.10 7.94 19.15
N VAL A 486 26.64 9.17 19.39
CA VAL A 486 26.27 9.66 20.72
C VAL A 486 24.75 9.80 20.80
N ASP A 487 24.13 9.12 21.75
CA ASP A 487 22.70 9.20 22.02
C ASP A 487 22.30 10.54 22.65
N PHE A 488 21.08 11.02 22.37
CA PHE A 488 20.55 12.30 22.87
C PHE A 488 20.43 12.34 24.39
N THR A 489 20.27 11.20 25.05
CA THR A 489 20.28 11.13 26.51
C THR A 489 21.62 11.60 27.07
N VAL A 490 22.73 11.44 26.34
CA VAL A 490 24.05 11.94 26.77
C VAL A 490 24.05 13.46 26.83
N THR A 491 23.54 14.15 25.81
CA THR A 491 23.48 15.62 25.82
C THR A 491 22.47 16.14 26.83
N ALA A 492 21.34 15.48 26.99
CA ALA A 492 20.34 15.83 28.01
C ALA A 492 20.89 15.68 29.45
N VAL A 493 21.57 14.55 29.74
CA VAL A 493 22.22 14.31 31.03
C VAL A 493 23.38 15.28 31.24
N LEU A 494 24.21 15.51 30.22
CA LEU A 494 25.33 16.45 30.27
C LEU A 494 24.87 17.86 30.66
N GLN A 495 23.85 18.39 29.99
CA GLN A 495 23.30 19.71 30.29
C GLN A 495 22.72 19.76 31.70
N THR A 496 21.97 18.73 32.11
CA THR A 496 21.37 18.65 33.45
C THR A 496 22.44 18.60 34.55
N VAL A 497 23.47 17.77 34.38
CA VAL A 497 24.57 17.61 35.34
C VAL A 497 25.44 18.87 35.39
N LEU A 498 25.77 19.47 34.24
CA LEU A 498 26.55 20.71 34.19
C LEU A 498 25.81 21.87 34.86
N LEU A 499 24.50 21.96 34.66
CA LEU A 499 23.69 22.98 35.31
C LEU A 499 23.61 22.77 36.81
N ALA A 500 23.38 21.52 37.27
CA ALA A 500 23.31 21.18 38.70
C ALA A 500 24.66 21.40 39.40
N THR A 501 25.71 20.73 38.93
CA THR A 501 27.06 20.80 39.53
C THR A 501 27.68 22.19 39.36
N GLY A 502 27.53 22.81 38.19
CA GLY A 502 28.06 24.15 37.93
C GLY A 502 27.42 25.21 38.81
N THR A 503 26.12 25.09 39.10
CA THR A 503 25.44 25.97 40.07
C THR A 503 25.99 25.77 41.48
N ASP A 504 26.06 24.52 41.95
CA ASP A 504 26.54 24.19 43.31
C ASP A 504 27.97 24.67 43.55
N TYR A 505 28.90 24.37 42.64
CA TYR A 505 30.31 24.79 42.76
C TYR A 505 30.44 26.32 42.74
N SER A 506 29.67 27.00 41.89
CA SER A 506 29.73 28.46 41.81
C SER A 506 29.19 29.10 43.10
N ILE A 507 28.14 28.54 43.72
CA ILE A 507 27.64 29.00 45.01
C ILE A 507 28.71 28.81 46.10
N PHE A 508 29.37 27.65 46.17
CA PHE A 508 30.43 27.39 47.15
C PHE A 508 31.64 28.32 46.99
N LEU A 509 32.03 28.64 45.75
CA LEU A 509 33.16 29.52 45.48
C LEU A 509 32.85 30.99 45.74
N VAL A 510 31.64 31.45 45.43
CA VAL A 510 31.24 32.86 45.62
C VAL A 510 30.87 33.15 47.08
N SER A 511 30.42 32.14 47.83
CA SER A 511 30.10 32.29 49.27
C SER A 511 31.31 32.34 50.18
N ARG A 512 32.51 32.01 49.67
CA ARG A 512 33.77 32.03 50.41
C ARG A 512 34.61 33.23 50.03
#